data_AF-A0A6I5PL03-F1
#
_entry.id   AF-A0A6I5PL03-F1
#
_cell.length_a   1.000
_cell.length_b   1.000
_cell.length_c   1.000
_cell.angle_alpha   90.00
_cell.angle_beta   90.00
_cell.angle_gamma   90.00
#
_symmetry.space_group_name_H-M   'P 1'
#
loop_
_entity.id
_entity.type
_entity.pdbx_description
1 polymer ?
#
loop_
_entity_poly.entity_id
_entity_poly.type
_entity_poly.pdbx_seq_one_letter_code
_entity_poly.pdbx_strand_id
1 'polypeptide(L)' 'MIGVGHQGRQGIDQKSAGRVRRGGSWDDYPRNCRSAYRNFGNPGARSNYIGFRVVCSASRTQ' A
#
# COMPACT_ATOMS: atom_id res chain seq x y z
N MET A 1 21.20 -41.90 12.98
CA MET A 1 20.43 -41.54 11.78
C MET A 1 20.17 -40.04 11.82
N ILE A 2 21.07 -39.25 11.23
CA ILE A 2 20.91 -37.79 11.14
C ILE A 2 20.14 -37.50 9.86
N GLY A 3 18.84 -37.19 9.98
CA GLY A 3 18.03 -36.74 8.86
C GLY A 3 18.30 -35.27 8.56
N VAL A 4 19.24 -34.98 7.65
CA VAL A 4 19.38 -33.66 7.03
C VAL A 4 18.44 -33.58 5.83
N GLY A 5 17.24 -33.07 6.07
CA GLY A 5 16.25 -32.75 5.04
C GLY A 5 16.49 -31.36 4.46
N HIS A 6 16.78 -31.32 3.17
CA HIS A 6 17.15 -30.15 2.38
C HIS A 6 16.01 -29.11 2.30
N GLN A 7 16.38 -27.85 2.52
CA GLN A 7 15.68 -26.59 2.27
C GLN A 7 14.24 -26.63 1.71
N GLY A 8 13.28 -26.21 2.54
CA GLY A 8 12.04 -25.57 2.08
C GLY A 8 12.23 -24.05 2.00
N ARG A 9 12.92 -23.54 0.97
CA ARG A 9 12.90 -22.11 0.67
C ARG A 9 11.61 -21.80 -0.09
N GLN A 10 10.54 -21.52 0.65
CA GLN A 10 9.40 -20.83 0.05
C GLN A 10 9.85 -19.40 -0.20
N GLY A 11 10.21 -19.13 -1.46
CA GLY A 11 10.49 -17.79 -1.93
C GLY A 11 9.26 -16.94 -1.73
N ILE A 12 9.30 -16.09 -0.72
CA ILE A 12 8.41 -14.95 -0.49
C ILE A 12 7.90 -14.38 -1.83
N ASP A 13 6.64 -14.67 -2.15
CA ASP A 13 5.89 -13.97 -3.21
C ASP A 13 5.76 -12.50 -2.79
N GLN A 14 6.82 -11.72 -2.98
CA GLN A 14 6.83 -10.27 -2.82
C GLN A 14 6.12 -9.65 -4.02
N LYS A 15 4.85 -10.00 -4.25
CA LYS A 15 3.95 -9.15 -5.01
C LYS A 15 3.67 -7.94 -4.12
N SER A 16 4.55 -6.96 -4.16
CA SER A 16 4.29 -5.62 -3.65
C SER A 16 3.20 -4.99 -4.54
N ALA A 17 1.95 -5.41 -4.36
CA ALA A 17 0.82 -4.83 -5.05
C ALA A 17 0.76 -3.34 -4.67
N GLY A 18 0.93 -2.46 -5.66
CA GLY A 18 0.98 -1.02 -5.44
C GLY A 18 -0.25 -0.55 -4.65
N ARG A 19 -0.03 0.26 -3.61
CA ARG A 19 -1.13 0.82 -2.80
C ARG A 19 -1.64 2.09 -3.47
N VAL A 20 -2.96 2.23 -3.52
CA VAL A 20 -3.61 3.42 -4.06
C VAL A 20 -3.51 4.55 -3.06
N ARG A 21 -2.89 5.66 -3.47
CA ARG A 21 -2.95 6.98 -2.85
C ARG A 21 -4.04 7.81 -3.52
N ARG A 22 -4.74 8.63 -2.73
CA ARG A 22 -5.85 9.49 -3.17
C ARG A 22 -5.66 10.91 -2.64
N GLY A 23 -6.25 11.88 -3.32
CA GLY A 23 -6.37 13.27 -2.84
C GLY A 23 -5.32 14.26 -3.37
N GLY A 24 -4.23 13.78 -3.98
CA GLY A 24 -3.12 14.63 -4.40
C GLY A 24 -2.35 15.24 -3.21
N SER A 25 -1.40 16.11 -3.52
CA SER A 25 -0.52 16.81 -2.59
C SER A 25 -0.26 18.24 -3.06
N TRP A 26 0.50 19.02 -2.30
CA TRP A 26 0.85 20.40 -2.64
C TRP A 26 1.73 20.54 -3.89
N ASP A 27 2.43 19.46 -4.28
CA ASP A 27 3.31 19.41 -5.46
C ASP A 27 2.62 18.78 -6.69
N ASP A 28 1.36 18.35 -6.55
CA ASP A 28 0.62 17.70 -7.64
C ASP A 28 -0.07 18.72 -8.55
N TYR A 29 -0.10 18.42 -9.85
CA TYR A 29 -0.93 19.17 -10.80
C TYR A 29 -2.41 19.13 -10.41
N PRO A 30 -3.20 20.21 -10.64
CA PRO A 30 -4.62 20.26 -10.27
C PRO A 30 -5.47 19.08 -10.80
N ARG A 31 -5.10 18.53 -11.97
CA ARG A 31 -5.76 17.37 -12.58
C ARG A 31 -5.65 16.08 -11.74
N ASN A 32 -4.61 15.96 -10.91
CA ASN A 32 -4.33 14.81 -10.05
C ASN A 32 -5.03 14.93 -8.68
N CYS A 33 -5.47 16.13 -8.29
CA CYS A 33 -6.21 16.35 -7.03
C CYS A 33 -7.69 15.93 -7.10
N ARG A 34 -8.17 15.47 -8.26
CA ARG A 34 -9.54 14.97 -8.44
C ARG A 34 -9.78 13.71 -7.62
N SER A 35 -10.96 13.58 -7.00
CA SER A 35 -11.31 12.43 -6.17
C SER A 35 -11.24 11.07 -6.88
N ALA A 36 -11.47 11.06 -8.20
CA ALA A 36 -11.40 9.87 -9.05
C ALA A 36 -9.96 9.46 -9.43
N TYR A 37 -8.96 10.32 -9.21
CA TYR A 37 -7.58 10.01 -9.54
C TYR A 37 -7.02 8.91 -8.62
N ARG A 38 -6.33 7.93 -9.20
CA ARG A 38 -5.74 6.79 -8.50
C ARG A 38 -4.23 6.80 -8.74
N ASN A 39 -3.47 7.17 -7.72
CA ASN A 39 -2.01 7.16 -7.79
C ASN A 39 -1.48 5.88 -7.13
N PHE A 40 -0.77 5.03 -7.86
CA PHE A 40 -0.20 3.80 -7.31
C PHE A 40 1.24 4.03 -6.87
N GLY A 41 1.58 3.61 -5.65
CA GLY A 41 2.94 3.69 -5.12
C GLY A 41 3.38 2.39 -4.49
N ASN A 42 4.70 2.22 -4.37
CA ASN A 42 5.26 1.16 -3.55
C ASN A 42 4.82 1.37 -2.09
N PRO A 43 4.27 0.36 -1.40
CA PRO A 43 3.90 0.46 0.02
C PRO A 43 5.03 0.94 0.94
N GLY A 44 6.29 0.67 0.59
CA GLY A 44 7.48 1.11 1.34
C GLY A 44 7.99 2.51 0.98
N ALA A 45 7.40 3.18 -0.02
CA ALA A 45 7.83 4.52 -0.42
C ALA A 45 7.47 5.55 0.65
N ARG A 46 8.46 6.34 1.07
CA ARG A 46 8.31 7.42 2.04
C ARG A 46 8.62 8.74 1.35
N SER A 47 7.75 9.72 1.51
CA SER A 47 7.95 11.08 1.04
C SER A 47 7.19 12.06 1.94
N ASN A 48 7.67 13.29 2.03
CA ASN A 48 7.07 14.36 2.83
C ASN A 48 5.70 14.82 2.30
N TYR A 49 5.36 14.52 1.04
CA TYR A 49 4.04 14.79 0.45
C TYR A 49 3.08 13.58 0.50
N ILE A 50 3.47 12.46 1.13
CA ILE A 50 2.63 11.26 1.28
C ILE A 50 2.17 11.14 2.73
N GLY A 51 0.86 10.99 2.93
CA GLY A 51 0.24 10.77 4.24
C GLY A 51 -0.91 9.76 4.21
N PHE A 52 -1.59 9.59 5.35
CA PHE A 52 -2.75 8.71 5.50
C PHE A 52 -3.85 9.37 6.35
N ARG A 53 -5.08 8.89 6.20
CA ARG A 53 -6.21 9.25 7.06
C ARG A 53 -6.61 8.01 7.86
N VAL A 54 -6.81 8.16 9.17
CA VAL A 54 -7.34 7.10 10.03
C VAL A 54 -8.86 7.12 9.93
N VAL A 55 -9.48 5.94 9.94
CA VAL A 55 -10.93 5.77 9.96
C VAL A 55 -11.31 4.85 11.10
N CYS A 56 -12.40 5.16 11.80
CA CYS A 56 -13.01 4.27 12.78
C CYS A 56 -13.96 3.31 12.07
N SER A 57 -13.99 2.05 12.50
CA SER A 57 -15.02 1.11 12.06
C SER A 57 -16.36 1.51 12.67
N ALA A 58 -17.35 1.84 11.83
CA ALA A 58 -18.71 2.00 12.30
C ALA A 58 -19.32 0.62 12.53
N SER A 59 -19.96 0.41 13.68
CA SER A 59 -20.80 -0.76 13.89
C SER A 59 -21.92 -0.74 12.84
N ARG A 60 -22.02 -1.81 12.07
CA ARG A 60 -23.12 -1.98 11.11
C ARG A 60 -24.34 -2.42 11.91
N THR A 61 -25.30 -1.54 12.11
CA THR A 61 -26.63 -1.94 12.57
C THR A 61 -27.28 -2.75 11.45
N GLN A 62 -27.72 -3.97 11.75
CA GLN A 62 -28.59 -4.76 10.87
C GLN A 62 -30.03 -4.32 11.07
#